data_AF-A0A8S3ARK7-F1
#
_entry.id   AF-A0A8S3ARK7-F1
#
_cell.length_a   1.000
_cell.length_b   1.000
_cell.length_c   1.000
_cell.angle_alpha   90.00
_cell.angle_beta   90.00
_cell.angle_gamma   90.00
#
_symmetry.space_group_name_H-M   'P 1'
#
loop_
_entity.id
_entity.type
_entity.pdbx_description
1 polymer ?
#
loop_
_entity_poly.entity_id
_entity_poly.type
_entity_poly.pdbx_seq_one_letter_code
_entity_poly.pdbx_strand_id
1 'polypeptide(L)' 'ELISIGSHFHFIEANRHLAFDRTLAYGMRLNIPAGDILTFNPGEQKEAPIIPIGGQ' A
#
# COMPACT_ATOMS: atom_id res chain seq x y z
N GLU A 1 6.97 13.22 5.95
CA GLU A 1 8.00 12.61 5.09
C GLU A 1 7.33 12.09 3.82
N LEU A 2 8.07 11.96 2.71
CA LEU A 2 7.58 11.31 1.51
C LEU A 2 7.54 9.80 1.75
N ILE A 3 6.42 9.14 1.45
CA ILE A 3 6.26 7.70 1.65
C ILE A 3 5.90 7.05 0.31
N SER A 4 6.63 6.00 -0.07
CA SER A 4 6.43 5.26 -1.31
C SER A 4 6.23 3.78 -1.01
N ILE A 5 5.26 3.16 -1.69
CA ILE A 5 4.91 1.74 -1.52
C ILE A 5 4.95 1.06 -2.89
N GLY A 6 5.72 -0.02 -3.01
CA GLY A 6 5.80 -0.80 -4.23
C GLY A 6 4.61 -1.74 -4.43
N SER A 7 4.33 -2.08 -5.69
CA SER A 7 3.23 -2.96 -6.14
C SER A 7 3.06 -4.29 -5.37
N HIS A 8 4.14 -4.88 -4.88
CA HIS A 8 4.14 -6.21 -4.23
C HIS A 8 4.40 -6.16 -2.72
N PHE A 9 4.50 -4.97 -2.14
CA PHE A 9 4.71 -4.82 -0.71
C PHE A 9 3.43 -5.23 0.05
N HIS A 10 3.60 -5.92 1.19
CA HIS A 10 2.49 -6.31 2.05
C HIS A 10 1.88 -5.08 2.72
N PHE A 11 0.71 -4.65 2.26
CA PHE A 11 0.19 -3.30 2.50
C PHE A 11 -0.02 -2.99 3.99
N ILE A 12 -0.36 -3.99 4.82
CA ILE A 12 -0.49 -3.81 6.27
C ILE A 12 0.81 -3.35 6.95
N GLU A 13 1.97 -3.67 6.39
CA GLU A 13 3.29 -3.29 6.93
C GLU A 13 3.73 -1.89 6.51
N ALA A 14 2.88 -1.16 5.76
CA ALA A 14 3.25 0.15 5.23
C ALA A 14 3.53 1.12 6.38
N ASN A 15 4.30 2.18 6.11
CA ASN A 15 4.73 3.14 7.12
C ASN A 15 3.58 3.57 8.05
N ARG A 16 3.81 3.51 9.37
CA ARG A 16 2.81 3.81 10.41
C ARG A 16 2.21 5.22 10.35
N HIS A 17 2.87 6.16 9.67
CA HIS A 17 2.36 7.51 9.47
C HIS A 17 1.23 7.57 8.43
N LEU A 18 0.99 6.49 7.67
CA LEU A 18 -0.18 6.36 6.82
C LEU A 18 -1.39 5.88 7.63
N ALA A 19 -2.45 6.69 7.62
CA ALA A 19 -3.72 6.38 8.25
C ALA A 19 -4.66 5.67 7.26
N PHE A 20 -4.99 4.42 7.55
CA PHE A 20 -5.95 3.59 6.81
C PHE A 20 -6.37 2.40 7.68
N ASP A 21 -7.38 1.64 7.24
CA ASP A 21 -7.80 0.43 7.93
C ASP A 21 -6.78 -0.70 7.73
N ARG A 22 -5.99 -0.97 8.78
CA ARG A 22 -4.97 -2.02 8.79
C ARG A 22 -5.58 -3.42 8.72
N THR A 23 -6.81 -3.60 9.20
CA THR A 23 -7.46 -4.92 9.18
C THR A 23 -7.84 -5.32 7.76
N LEU A 24 -8.32 -4.37 6.96
CA LEU A 24 -8.60 -4.57 5.52
C LEU A 24 -7.33 -4.78 4.68
N ALA A 25 -6.17 -4.36 5.18
CA ALA A 25 -4.88 -4.47 4.48
C ALA A 25 -4.14 -5.79 4.73
N TYR A 26 -4.60 -6.62 5.66
CA TYR A 26 -3.93 -7.89 5.99
C TYR A 26 -4.00 -8.86 4.80
N GLY A 27 -2.84 -9.38 4.39
CA GLY A 27 -2.73 -10.28 3.24
C GLY A 27 -2.92 -9.61 1.88
N MET A 28 -2.85 -8.27 1.82
CA MET A 28 -3.11 -7.48 0.62
C MET A 28 -1.84 -6.81 0.09
N ARG A 29 -1.79 -6.56 -1.21
CA ARG A 29 -0.80 -5.72 -1.90
C ARG A 29 -1.50 -4.69 -2.79
N LEU A 30 -0.77 -3.70 -3.29
CA LEU A 30 -1.34 -2.72 -4.24
C LEU A 30 -1.79 -3.41 -5.54
N ASN A 31 -2.98 -3.03 -6.01
CA ASN A 31 -3.53 -3.43 -7.30
C ASN A 31 -3.11 -2.43 -8.39
N ILE A 32 -1.81 -2.38 -8.65
CA ILE A 32 -1.17 -1.56 -9.69
C ILE A 32 -0.22 -2.45 -10.51
N PRO A 33 0.24 -2.02 -11.70
CA PRO A 33 1.18 -2.80 -12.50
C PRO A 33 2.43 -3.23 -11.73
N ALA A 34 2.98 -4.39 -12.09
CA ALA A 34 4.18 -4.92 -11.44
C ALA A 34 5.37 -3.98 -11.67
N GLY A 35 6.09 -3.67 -10.59
CA GLY A 35 7.21 -2.71 -10.59
C GLY A 35 6.81 -1.26 -10.30
N ASP A 36 5.53 -0.91 -10.41
CA ASP A 36 5.06 0.45 -10.11
C ASP A 36 5.04 0.73 -8.60
N ILE A 37 4.97 2.03 -8.28
CA ILE A 37 5.03 2.59 -6.93
C ILE A 37 3.91 3.61 -6.74
N LEU A 38 3.19 3.52 -5.63
CA LEU A 38 2.28 4.58 -5.16
C LEU A 38 3.01 5.45 -4.13
N THR A 39 3.03 6.76 -4.36
CA THR A 39 3.71 7.74 -3.49
C THR A 39 2.72 8.71 -2.87
N PHE A 40 2.92 8.95 -1.57
CA PHE A 40 2.15 9.86 -0.72
C PHE A 40 3.03 11.02 -0.28
N ASN A 41 2.63 12.24 -0.64
CA ASN A 41 3.22 13.46 -0.10
C ASN A 41 2.76 13.69 1.35
N PRO A 42 3.50 14.46 2.17
CA PRO A 42 3.06 14.81 3.52
C PRO A 42 1.66 15.44 3.52
N GLY A 43 0.71 14.84 4.25
CA GLY A 43 -0.68 15.32 4.38
C GLY A 43 -1.60 14.96 3.20
N GLU A 44 -1.09 14.27 2.17
CA GLU A 44 -1.87 13.86 1.02
C GLU A 44 -2.81 12.70 1.35
N GLN A 45 -4.03 12.75 0.79
CA GLN A 45 -4.98 11.64 0.81
C GLN A 45 -5.17 11.13 -0.61
N LYS A 46 -5.08 9.82 -0.79
CA LYS A 46 -5.26 9.13 -2.07
C LYS A 46 -5.94 7.78 -1.83
N GLU A 47 -6.68 7.34 -2.83
CA GLU A 47 -7.16 5.97 -2.89
C GLU A 47 -5.99 5.04 -3.24
N ALA A 48 -5.88 3.94 -2.50
CA ALA A 48 -4.90 2.88 -2.74
C ALA A 48 -5.67 1.60 -3.04
N PRO A 49 -5.88 1.23 -4.31
CA PRO A 49 -6.54 -0.01 -4.64
C PRO A 49 -5.65 -1.19 -4.23
N ILE A 50 -6.23 -2.20 -3.59
CA ILE A 50 -5.50 -3.36 -3.07
C ILE A 50 -6.14 -4.67 -3.56
N ILE A 51 -5.32 -5.72 -3.68
CA ILE A 51 -5.71 -7.07 -4.09
C ILE A 51 -5.01 -8.11 -3.20
N PRO A 52 -5.57 -9.32 -2.98
CA PRO A 52 -4.91 -10.34 -2.20
C PRO A 52 -3.53 -10.71 -2.75
N ILE A 53 -2.59 -10.96 -1.84
CA ILE A 53 -1.33 -11.62 -2.18
C ILE A 53 -1.66 -13.08 -2.55
N GLY A 54 -1.13 -13.55 -3.68
CA GLY A 54 -1.28 -14.92 -4.13
C GLY A 54 0.01 -15.72 -3.99
N GLY A 55 -0.05 -17.02 -4.27
CA GLY A 55 1.08 -17.94 -4.09
C GLY A 55 1.09 -18.62 -2.72
N GLN A 56 2.18 -19.34 -2.42
CA GLN A 56 2.45 -20.03 -1.15
C GLN A 56 3.86 -19.69 -0.66
#